data_AF-A0A509KZQ1-F1
#
_entry.id   AF-A0A509KZQ1-F1
#
_cell.length_a   1.000
_cell.length_b   1.000
_cell.length_c   1.000
_cell.angle_alpha   90.00
_cell.angle_beta   90.00
_cell.angle_gamma   90.00
#
_symmetry.space_group_name_H-M   'P 1'
#
loop_
_entity.id
_entity.type
_entity.pdbx_description
1 polymer ?
#
loop_
_entity_poly.entity_id
_entity_poly.type
_entity_poly.pdbx_seq_one_letter_code
_entity_poly.pdbx_strand_id
1 'polypeptide(L)'
;MNRMKLVGLIGLSIFISSLTAWAGDFDGSRSLLLSVIRAIECTPNGDCREMPPESIDLERFLKIDFEKKTIRPASAEEDVPDTVIERMERVDGKLILQGSEDGYESVRDGLGWTVAIAEDTGMVVMTASGDQVAFVVFGACIPF
;
A
#
# COMPACT_ATOMS: atom_id res chain seq x y z
N MET A 1 -51.05 -28.25 39.40
CA MET A 1 -50.23 -29.45 39.67
C MET A 1 -50.07 -30.15 38.32
N ASN A 2 -49.03 -29.99 37.51
CA ASN A 2 -47.58 -29.98 37.76
C ASN A 2 -46.85 -28.98 36.86
N ARG A 3 -45.97 -28.18 37.49
CA ARG A 3 -44.75 -27.66 36.87
C ARG A 3 -43.72 -28.80 36.82
N MET A 4 -42.68 -28.68 35.98
CA MET A 4 -41.55 -29.61 35.80
C MET A 4 -41.76 -30.73 34.78
N LYS A 5 -41.51 -30.41 33.50
CA LYS A 5 -40.50 -31.11 32.66
C LYS A 5 -39.92 -30.09 31.68
N LEU A 6 -39.22 -29.12 32.26
CA LEU A 6 -38.14 -28.40 31.58
C LEU A 6 -37.00 -29.42 31.42
N VAL A 7 -36.44 -29.54 30.22
CA VAL A 7 -35.05 -29.96 29.88
C VAL A 7 -35.07 -30.72 28.56
N GLY A 8 -34.35 -30.17 27.58
CA GLY A 8 -33.73 -30.97 26.52
C GLY A 8 -34.21 -30.73 25.10
N LEU A 9 -34.11 -29.48 24.59
CA LEU A 9 -33.64 -29.21 23.22
C LEU A 9 -33.49 -27.70 23.02
N ILE A 10 -32.48 -27.10 23.67
CA ILE A 10 -32.00 -25.79 23.24
C ILE A 10 -31.21 -26.09 21.96
N GLY A 11 -31.86 -25.88 20.82
CA GLY A 11 -31.22 -25.96 19.51
C GLY A 11 -30.00 -25.06 19.51
N LEU A 12 -28.84 -25.68 19.30
CA LEU A 12 -27.56 -25.03 19.06
C LEU A 12 -27.68 -24.29 17.72
N SER A 13 -28.32 -23.11 17.76
CA SER A 13 -28.33 -22.16 16.66
C SER A 13 -26.90 -21.63 16.55
N ILE A 14 -26.11 -22.32 15.73
CA ILE A 14 -24.80 -21.89 15.28
C ILE A 14 -25.02 -20.53 14.61
N PHE A 15 -24.83 -19.46 15.37
CA PHE A 15 -24.58 -18.13 14.83
C PHE A 15 -23.27 -18.27 14.04
N ILE A 16 -23.39 -18.58 12.76
CA ILE A 16 -22.35 -18.29 11.77
C ILE A 16 -22.37 -16.76 11.68
N SER A 17 -21.82 -16.10 12.70
CA SER A 17 -21.39 -14.73 12.57
C SER A 17 -20.34 -14.79 11.49
N SER A 18 -20.75 -14.42 10.27
CA SER A 18 -19.85 -14.05 9.20
C SER A 18 -18.80 -13.18 9.87
N LEU A 19 -17.58 -13.70 9.99
CA LEU A 19 -16.42 -12.87 10.13
C LEU A 19 -16.46 -12.04 8.85
N THR A 20 -17.13 -10.88 8.90
CA THR A 20 -16.79 -9.83 7.97
C THR A 20 -15.32 -9.64 8.24
N ALA A 21 -14.49 -10.16 7.34
CA ALA A 21 -13.13 -9.70 7.26
C ALA A 21 -13.30 -8.21 7.00
N TRP A 22 -13.17 -7.41 8.05
CA TRP A 22 -12.98 -5.99 7.88
C TRP A 22 -11.65 -5.93 7.17
N ALA A 23 -11.69 -5.84 5.84
CA ALA A 23 -10.65 -5.11 5.16
C ALA A 23 -10.51 -3.83 5.98
N GLY A 24 -9.31 -3.59 6.52
CA GLY A 24 -9.03 -2.34 7.20
C GLY A 24 -9.33 -1.18 6.27
N ASP A 25 -9.19 0.04 6.79
CA ASP A 25 -9.46 1.29 6.06
C ASP A 25 -8.46 1.56 4.89
N PHE A 26 -7.87 0.52 4.31
CA PHE A 26 -6.81 0.51 3.30
C PHE A 26 -7.31 0.01 1.92
N ASP A 27 -8.63 -0.04 1.73
CA ASP A 27 -9.26 -0.54 0.50
C ASP A 27 -9.30 0.49 -0.64
N GLY A 28 -8.78 1.69 -0.42
CA GLY A 28 -8.82 2.79 -1.39
C GLY A 28 -9.95 3.80 -1.14
N SER A 29 -10.79 3.62 -0.12
CA SER A 29 -11.90 4.53 0.19
C SER A 29 -11.50 5.81 0.92
N ARG A 30 -10.31 5.85 1.51
CA ARG A 30 -9.77 6.99 2.26
C ARG A 30 -8.33 7.25 1.88
N SER A 31 -7.92 8.51 1.86
CA SER A 31 -6.52 8.88 1.66
C SER A 31 -5.62 8.28 2.76
N LEU A 32 -4.41 7.88 2.36
CA LEU A 32 -3.45 7.23 3.26
C LEU A 32 -2.15 8.02 3.39
N LEU A 33 -1.62 8.07 4.61
CA LEU A 33 -0.26 8.51 4.87
C LEU A 33 0.63 7.27 4.96
N LEU A 34 1.52 7.11 3.98
CA LEU A 34 2.53 6.07 3.93
C LEU A 34 3.80 6.54 4.64
N SER A 35 4.31 5.73 5.57
CA SER A 35 5.65 5.88 6.14
C SER A 35 6.59 4.83 5.55
N VAL A 36 7.70 5.29 4.96
CA VAL A 36 8.78 4.43 4.45
C VAL A 36 9.62 3.92 5.63
N ILE A 37 9.71 2.60 5.75
CA ILE A 37 10.46 1.91 6.80
C ILE A 37 11.86 1.51 6.30
N ARG A 38 11.95 0.98 5.08
CA ARG A 38 13.22 0.57 4.43
C ARG A 38 13.16 0.76 2.93
N ALA A 39 14.31 1.06 2.33
CA ALA A 39 14.50 1.06 0.88
C ALA A 39 15.74 0.24 0.52
N ILE A 40 15.63 -0.56 -0.54
CA ILE A 40 16.69 -1.43 -1.04
C ILE A 40 16.88 -1.13 -2.52
N GLU A 41 18.11 -0.89 -2.94
CA GLU A 41 18.51 -0.74 -4.33
C GLU A 41 19.25 -2.01 -4.77
N CYS A 42 18.87 -2.54 -5.94
CA CYS A 42 19.48 -3.70 -6.56
C CYS A 42 20.03 -3.37 -7.95
N THR A 43 21.18 -3.94 -8.29
CA THR A 43 21.87 -3.75 -9.58
C THR A 43 22.07 -5.08 -10.34
N PRO A 44 22.37 -5.07 -11.66
CA PRO A 44 22.52 -6.28 -12.47
C PRO A 44 23.61 -7.24 -12.02
N ASN A 45 24.58 -6.77 -11.24
CA ASN A 45 25.65 -7.60 -10.70
C ASN A 45 25.17 -8.52 -9.56
N GLY A 46 23.90 -8.39 -9.13
CA GLY A 46 23.31 -9.13 -8.02
C GLY A 46 23.49 -8.45 -6.66
N ASP A 47 24.11 -7.26 -6.64
CA ASP A 47 24.28 -6.47 -5.43
C ASP A 47 22.95 -5.80 -5.07
N CYS A 48 22.45 -6.07 -3.86
CA CYS A 48 21.31 -5.39 -3.26
C CYS A 48 21.73 -4.79 -1.91
N ARG A 49 21.49 -3.49 -1.72
CA ARG A 49 21.91 -2.75 -0.52
C ARG A 49 20.78 -1.91 0.03
N GLU A 50 20.70 -1.84 1.36
CA GLU A 50 19.79 -0.91 2.03
C GLU A 50 20.31 0.51 1.85
N MET A 51 19.42 1.41 1.46
CA MET A 51 19.70 2.82 1.19
C MET A 51 18.81 3.69 2.07
N PRO A 52 19.30 4.82 2.60
CA PRO A 52 18.43 5.85 3.12
C PRO A 52 17.43 6.27 2.02
N PRO A 53 16.12 6.40 2.30
CA PRO A 53 15.14 6.83 1.30
C PRO A 53 15.55 8.11 0.56
N GLU A 54 16.12 9.07 1.27
CA GLU A 54 16.55 10.35 0.70
C GLU A 54 17.71 10.23 -0.29
N SER A 55 18.48 9.14 -0.25
CA SER A 55 19.57 8.92 -1.20
C SER A 55 19.10 8.38 -2.56
N ILE A 56 17.83 8.01 -2.66
CA ILE A 56 17.14 7.59 -3.88
C ILE A 56 15.98 8.53 -4.21
N ASP A 57 16.06 9.78 -3.73
CA ASP A 57 15.05 10.83 -3.91
C ASP A 57 13.63 10.40 -3.46
N LEU A 58 13.55 9.58 -2.41
CA LEU A 58 12.29 9.12 -1.82
C LEU A 58 12.11 9.70 -0.42
N GLU A 59 11.02 10.45 -0.20
CA GLU A 59 10.70 10.97 1.11
C GLU A 59 10.15 9.90 2.07
N ARG A 60 10.38 10.11 3.36
CA ARG A 60 9.93 9.18 4.41
C ARG A 60 8.42 9.11 4.57
N PHE A 61 7.70 10.15 4.13
CA PHE A 61 6.26 10.24 4.27
C PHE A 61 5.63 10.66 2.95
N LEU A 62 4.72 9.82 2.44
CA LEU A 62 3.99 10.07 1.21
C LEU A 62 2.49 10.10 1.51
N LYS A 63 1.76 11.00 0.86
CA LYS A 63 0.30 11.03 0.86
C LYS A 63 -0.20 10.35 -0.40
N ILE A 64 -1.12 9.40 -0.23
CA ILE A 64 -1.81 8.72 -1.30
C ILE A 64 -3.26 9.22 -1.31
N ASP A 65 -3.67 9.85 -2.41
CA ASP A 65 -5.03 10.33 -2.63
C ASP A 65 -5.67 9.46 -3.73
N PHE A 66 -6.61 8.61 -3.33
CA PHE A 66 -7.27 7.69 -4.25
C PHE A 66 -8.38 8.34 -5.08
N GLU A 67 -8.95 9.46 -4.61
CA GLU A 67 -9.95 10.21 -5.36
C GLU A 67 -9.27 10.93 -6.53
N LYS A 68 -8.14 11.60 -6.26
CA LYS A 68 -7.33 12.28 -7.28
C LYS A 68 -6.41 11.33 -8.04
N LYS A 69 -6.21 10.11 -7.54
CA LYS A 69 -5.27 9.12 -8.06
C LYS A 69 -3.85 9.65 -8.10
N THR A 70 -3.38 10.22 -6.99
CA THR A 70 -2.03 10.77 -6.89
C THR A 70 -1.29 10.29 -5.66
N ILE A 71 0.04 10.28 -5.78
CA ILE A 71 0.98 10.09 -4.68
C ILE A 71 1.89 11.31 -4.66
N ARG A 72 2.12 11.88 -3.47
CA ARG A 72 3.04 13.02 -3.32
C ARG A 72 3.75 13.00 -1.97
N PRO A 73 4.94 13.61 -1.85
CA PRO A 73 5.58 13.78 -0.56
C PRO A 73 4.68 14.56 0.42
N ALA A 74 4.61 14.12 1.67
CA ALA A 74 3.72 14.73 2.66
C ALA A 74 4.10 16.20 2.95
N SER A 75 5.38 16.53 2.77
CA SER A 75 5.99 17.85 2.91
C SER A 75 6.09 18.64 1.60
N ALA A 76 5.65 18.10 0.46
CA ALA A 76 5.78 18.77 -0.83
C ALA A 76 4.96 20.06 -0.88
N GLU A 77 5.59 21.13 -1.35
CA GLU A 77 4.93 22.39 -1.71
C GLU A 77 3.93 22.19 -2.86
N GLU A 78 2.99 23.11 -3.04
CA GLU A 78 1.89 22.96 -4.02
C GLU A 78 2.39 22.80 -5.46
N ASP A 79 3.57 23.35 -5.77
CA ASP A 79 4.13 23.40 -7.12
C ASP A 79 4.90 22.13 -7.53
N VAL A 80 5.10 21.19 -6.60
CA VAL A 80 5.76 19.91 -6.89
C VAL A 80 4.77 19.00 -7.62
N PRO A 81 5.13 18.46 -8.81
CA PRO A 81 4.27 17.53 -9.55
C PRO A 81 3.93 16.28 -8.72
N ASP A 82 2.70 15.83 -8.85
CA ASP A 82 2.20 14.60 -8.25
C ASP A 82 2.60 13.39 -9.12
N THR A 83 2.95 12.27 -8.48
CA THR A 83 3.02 10.96 -9.12
C THR A 83 1.60 10.47 -9.41
N VAL A 84 1.32 10.08 -10.65
CA VAL A 84 -0.03 9.67 -11.09
C VAL A 84 -0.23 8.16 -10.92
N ILE A 85 -1.32 7.78 -10.25
CA ILE A 85 -1.76 6.38 -10.17
C ILE A 85 -2.54 6.05 -11.44
N GLU A 86 -1.87 5.41 -12.40
CA GLU A 86 -2.48 5.00 -13.67
C GLU A 86 -3.47 3.84 -13.52
N ARG A 87 -3.17 2.91 -12.60
CA ARG A 87 -3.98 1.71 -12.37
C ARG A 87 -4.12 1.40 -10.89
N MET A 88 -5.34 0.99 -10.53
CA MET A 88 -5.68 0.53 -9.19
C MET A 88 -6.55 -0.71 -9.28
N GLU A 89 -6.15 -1.78 -8.59
CA GLU A 89 -6.85 -3.06 -8.58
C GLU A 89 -6.80 -3.72 -7.21
N ARG A 90 -7.82 -4.54 -6.90
CA ARG A 90 -7.80 -5.39 -5.71
C ARG A 90 -7.44 -6.81 -6.11
N VAL A 91 -6.40 -7.34 -5.48
CA VAL A 91 -5.88 -8.69 -5.74
C VAL A 91 -5.56 -9.35 -4.42
N ASP A 92 -6.33 -10.40 -4.06
CA ASP A 92 -6.02 -11.27 -2.91
C ASP A 92 -5.82 -10.48 -1.60
N GLY A 93 -6.80 -9.65 -1.25
CA GLY A 93 -6.76 -8.81 -0.03
C GLY A 93 -5.69 -7.71 -0.05
N LYS A 94 -5.21 -7.32 -1.23
CA LYS A 94 -4.27 -6.22 -1.43
C LYS A 94 -4.83 -5.21 -2.40
N LEU A 95 -4.65 -3.93 -2.09
CA LEU A 95 -4.80 -2.86 -3.05
C LEU A 95 -3.48 -2.69 -3.81
N ILE A 96 -3.52 -2.88 -5.11
CA ILE A 96 -2.39 -2.75 -6.03
C ILE A 96 -2.53 -1.43 -6.77
N LEU A 97 -1.51 -0.58 -6.68
CA LEU A 97 -1.38 0.68 -7.41
C LEU A 97 -0.22 0.57 -8.38
N GLN A 98 -0.36 1.09 -9.59
CA GLN A 98 0.71 1.07 -10.59
C GLN A 98 0.73 2.37 -11.39
N GLY A 99 1.91 2.70 -11.90
CA GLY A 99 2.13 3.82 -12.80
C GLY A 99 3.56 3.82 -13.32
N SER A 100 3.89 4.89 -14.04
CA SER A 100 5.22 5.16 -14.53
C SER A 100 5.57 6.64 -14.40
N GLU A 101 6.85 6.94 -14.30
CA GLU A 101 7.41 8.30 -14.27
C GLU A 101 8.41 8.44 -15.41
N ASP A 102 8.34 9.53 -16.16
CA ASP A 102 9.26 9.82 -17.27
C ASP A 102 10.67 10.22 -16.78
N GLY A 103 10.80 10.64 -15.52
CA GLY A 103 12.06 11.12 -14.95
C GLY A 103 12.38 12.58 -15.32
N TYR A 104 13.65 12.99 -15.16
CA TYR A 104 14.07 14.35 -15.48
C TYR A 104 14.40 14.54 -16.96
N GLU A 105 14.01 15.69 -17.53
CA GLU A 105 14.31 16.02 -18.93
C GLU A 105 15.82 15.94 -19.19
N SER A 106 16.22 15.10 -20.15
CA SER A 106 17.62 14.80 -20.53
C SER A 106 18.37 13.77 -19.68
N VAL A 107 17.71 13.14 -18.70
CA VAL A 107 18.21 11.96 -17.99
C VAL A 107 17.39 10.74 -18.42
N ARG A 108 18.03 9.57 -18.51
CA ARG A 108 17.34 8.30 -18.78
C ARG A 108 17.03 7.59 -17.46
N ASP A 109 16.21 8.22 -16.65
CA ASP A 109 15.89 7.83 -15.28
C ASP A 109 14.39 7.52 -15.07
N GLY A 110 13.62 7.39 -16.15
CA GLY A 110 12.23 6.95 -16.06
C GLY A 110 12.08 5.59 -15.37
N LEU A 111 10.99 5.44 -14.62
CA LEU A 111 10.73 4.30 -13.74
C LEU A 111 9.30 3.79 -13.93
N GLY A 112 9.14 2.48 -14.06
CA GLY A 112 7.85 1.82 -13.84
C GLY A 112 7.75 1.36 -12.39
N TRP A 113 6.61 1.55 -11.74
CA TRP A 113 6.43 1.22 -10.33
C TRP A 113 5.13 0.48 -10.02
N THR A 114 5.14 -0.24 -8.90
CA THR A 114 3.98 -0.94 -8.35
C THR A 114 4.01 -0.85 -6.83
N VAL A 115 2.89 -0.50 -6.22
CA VAL A 115 2.69 -0.49 -4.76
C VAL A 115 1.62 -1.51 -4.42
N ALA A 116 1.93 -2.43 -3.52
CA ALA A 116 0.97 -3.34 -2.91
C ALA A 116 0.73 -2.93 -1.46
N ILE A 117 -0.53 -2.67 -1.12
CA ILE A 117 -0.98 -2.34 0.24
C ILE A 117 -1.86 -3.49 0.72
N ALA A 118 -1.45 -4.16 1.80
CA ALA A 118 -2.29 -5.16 2.44
C ALA A 118 -3.53 -4.50 3.06
N GLU A 119 -4.73 -4.92 2.66
CA GLU A 119 -5.97 -4.26 3.05
C GLU A 119 -6.28 -4.43 4.53
N ASP A 120 -5.79 -5.48 5.19
CA ASP A 120 -6.06 -5.80 6.59
C ASP A 120 -5.12 -5.10 7.59
N THR A 121 -3.90 -4.77 7.16
CA THR A 121 -2.81 -4.31 8.02
C THR A 121 -2.23 -2.97 7.60
N GLY A 122 -2.45 -2.55 6.36
CA GLY A 122 -1.84 -1.34 5.79
C GLY A 122 -0.35 -1.49 5.49
N MET A 123 0.22 -2.70 5.61
CA MET A 123 1.62 -2.95 5.27
C MET A 123 1.85 -2.80 3.77
N VAL A 124 2.96 -2.15 3.41
CA VAL A 124 3.26 -1.76 2.03
C VAL A 124 4.54 -2.41 1.54
N VAL A 125 4.47 -2.91 0.30
CA VAL A 125 5.64 -3.22 -0.53
C VAL A 125 5.51 -2.42 -1.82
N MET A 126 6.49 -1.57 -2.10
CA MET A 126 6.63 -0.87 -3.37
C MET A 126 7.85 -1.41 -4.11
N THR A 127 7.71 -1.63 -5.41
CA THR A 127 8.81 -1.97 -6.30
C THR A 127 8.86 -1.00 -7.45
N ALA A 128 10.06 -0.59 -7.84
CA ALA A 128 10.27 0.20 -9.05
C ALA A 128 11.39 -0.40 -9.88
N SER A 129 11.26 -0.32 -11.20
CA SER A 129 12.24 -0.82 -12.16
C SER A 129 12.61 0.28 -13.14
N GLY A 130 13.91 0.55 -13.26
CA GLY A 130 14.48 1.53 -14.19
C GLY A 130 15.59 0.92 -15.05
N ASP A 131 16.45 1.78 -15.60
CA ASP A 131 17.58 1.35 -16.42
C ASP A 131 18.69 0.74 -15.56
N GLN A 132 18.86 -0.57 -15.61
CA GLN A 132 19.85 -1.32 -14.82
C GLN A 132 19.77 -1.07 -13.31
N VAL A 133 18.58 -0.77 -12.79
CA VAL A 133 18.36 -0.60 -11.36
C VAL A 133 16.96 -1.06 -10.99
N ALA A 134 16.81 -1.64 -9.80
CA ALA A 134 15.52 -1.95 -9.22
C ALA A 134 15.49 -1.50 -7.75
N PHE A 135 14.32 -1.07 -7.31
CA PHE A 135 14.09 -0.66 -5.93
C PHE A 135 13.03 -1.56 -5.29
N VAL A 136 13.23 -1.90 -4.03
CA VAL A 136 12.24 -2.53 -3.15
C VAL A 136 12.10 -1.69 -1.89
N VAL A 137 10.91 -1.19 -1.64
CA VAL A 137 10.61 -0.29 -0.53
C VAL A 137 9.54 -0.92 0.34
N PHE A 138 9.78 -0.93 1.64
CA PHE A 138 8.84 -1.42 2.65
C PHE A 138 8.32 -0.24 3.47
N GLY A 139 7.03 -0.27 3.76
CA GLY A 139 6.38 0.78 4.53
C GLY A 139 5.11 0.32 5.23
N ALA A 140 4.42 1.28 5.84
CA ALA A 140 3.09 1.09 6.39
C ALA A 140 2.24 2.34 6.20
N CYS A 141 0.96 2.15 5.92
CA CYS A 141 -0.03 3.20 5.78
C CYS A 141 -0.85 3.38 7.06
N ILE A 142 -1.34 4.60 7.26
CA ILE A 142 -2.49 4.90 8.12
C ILE A 142 -3.50 5.75 7.35
N PRO A 143 -4.81 5.60 7.58
CA PRO A 143 -5.79 6.55 7.09
C PRO A 143 -5.60 7.92 7.74
N PHE A 144 -5.87 9.00 7.00
CA PHE A 144 -5.88 10.37 7.54
C PHE A 144 -7.12 11.17 7.12
#